data_AF-A0A829QS57-F1
#
_entry.id   AF-A0A829QS57-F1
#
_cell.length_a   1.000
_cell.length_b   1.000
_cell.length_c   1.000
_cell.angle_alpha   90.00
_cell.angle_beta   90.00
_cell.angle_gamma   90.00
#
_symmetry.space_group_name_H-M   'P 1'
#
loop_
_entity.id
_entity.type
_entity.pdbx_description
1 polymer ?
#
loop_
_entity_poly.entity_id
_entity_poly.type
_entity_poly.pdbx_seq_one_letter_code
_entity_poly.pdbx_strand_id
1 'polypeptide(L)'
;MKVAAEVVDQIDWHWTSQLRPRFDGLTDDEYFWEPVRGCWSLRPRGTATTPLQGGSGDYVIEFAAPPPEPAPVTTIGWRLGHIIVGVLGARIASHFGGPPVDYMSYDYPVTAADALGVLTPCTRHGAMVC
;
A
#
# COMPACT_ATOMS: atom_id res chain seq x y z
N MET A 1 24.20 -22.49 8.34
CA MET A 1 22.85 -21.91 8.30
C MET A 1 22.91 -20.49 8.86
N LYS A 2 22.43 -19.49 8.13
CA LYS A 2 22.34 -18.11 8.61
C LYS A 2 20.88 -17.78 8.82
N VAL A 3 20.42 -17.72 10.07
CA VAL A 3 18.98 -17.54 10.41
C VAL A 3 18.35 -16.36 9.66
N ALA A 4 19.08 -15.25 9.51
CA ALA A 4 18.59 -14.08 8.76
C ALA A 4 18.34 -14.37 7.27
N ALA A 5 19.15 -15.22 6.64
CA ALA A 5 18.94 -15.62 5.25
C ALA A 5 17.67 -16.47 5.11
N GLU A 6 17.46 -17.44 6.01
CA GLU A 6 16.25 -18.28 6.00
C GLU A 6 14.96 -17.45 6.18
N VAL A 7 14.98 -16.43 7.04
CA VAL A 7 13.82 -15.54 7.24
C VAL A 7 13.54 -14.70 5.99
N VAL A 8 14.57 -14.19 5.33
CA VAL A 8 14.41 -13.45 4.08
C VAL A 8 13.85 -14.35 2.98
N ASP A 9 14.41 -15.55 2.82
CA ASP A 9 13.95 -16.51 1.82
C ASP A 9 12.49 -16.94 2.06
N GLN A 10 12.09 -17.11 3.32
CA GLN A 10 10.70 -17.44 3.67
C GLN A 10 9.73 -16.30 3.31
N ILE A 11 10.10 -15.05 3.61
CA ILE A 11 9.27 -13.88 3.28
C ILE A 11 9.19 -13.70 1.76
N ASP A 12 10.31 -13.85 1.05
CA ASP A 12 10.36 -13.76 -0.41
C ASP A 12 9.48 -14.83 -1.06
N TRP A 13 9.57 -16.08 -0.59
CA TRP A 13 8.70 -17.16 -1.07
C TRP A 13 7.23 -16.89 -0.80
N HIS A 14 6.86 -16.43 0.41
CA HIS A 14 5.48 -16.06 0.70
C HIS A 14 5.00 -14.90 -0.18
N TRP A 15 5.84 -13.90 -0.41
CA TRP A 15 5.49 -12.78 -1.28
C TRP A 15 5.27 -13.25 -2.73
N THR A 16 6.24 -13.93 -3.31
CA THR A 16 6.27 -14.32 -4.72
C THR A 16 5.33 -15.47 -5.07
N SER A 17 5.16 -16.42 -4.16
CA SER A 17 4.41 -17.66 -4.43
C SER A 17 3.02 -17.68 -3.82
N GLN A 18 2.78 -16.93 -2.75
CA GLN A 18 1.48 -16.89 -2.09
C GLN A 18 0.76 -15.56 -2.37
N LEU A 19 1.34 -14.43 -1.96
CA LEU A 19 0.58 -13.18 -1.99
C LEU A 19 0.44 -12.61 -3.41
N ARG A 20 1.57 -12.35 -4.08
CA ARG A 20 1.59 -11.53 -5.30
C ARG A 20 0.74 -12.09 -6.46
N PRO A 21 0.74 -13.41 -6.75
CA PRO A 21 -0.08 -13.97 -7.83
C PRO A 21 -1.59 -13.88 -7.58
N ARG A 22 -2.04 -13.70 -6.33
CA ARG A 22 -3.47 -13.56 -6.01
C ARG A 22 -4.04 -12.20 -6.42
N PHE A 23 -3.18 -11.26 -6.82
CA PHE A 23 -3.59 -9.97 -7.38
C PHE A 23 -3.57 -9.96 -8.92
N ASP A 24 -3.25 -11.10 -9.56
CA ASP A 24 -3.27 -11.19 -11.01
C ASP A 24 -4.71 -11.03 -11.52
N GLY A 25 -4.91 -10.05 -12.41
CA GLY A 25 -6.23 -9.71 -12.92
C GLY A 25 -7.07 -8.81 -12.02
N LEU A 26 -6.54 -8.32 -10.89
CA LEU A 26 -7.24 -7.35 -10.04
C LEU A 26 -7.64 -6.12 -10.85
N THR A 27 -8.94 -5.86 -10.90
CA THR A 27 -9.52 -4.73 -11.63
C THR A 27 -9.63 -3.47 -10.77
N ASP A 28 -9.80 -2.31 -11.40
CA ASP A 28 -10.05 -1.06 -10.69
C ASP A 28 -11.39 -1.09 -9.92
N ASP A 29 -12.40 -1.77 -10.48
CA ASP A 29 -13.69 -1.97 -9.81
C ASP A 29 -13.52 -2.76 -8.49
N GLU A 30 -12.74 -3.84 -8.50
CA GLU A 30 -12.41 -4.61 -7.30
C GLU A 30 -11.49 -3.83 -6.35
N TYR A 31 -10.58 -3.03 -6.88
CA TYR A 31 -9.68 -2.17 -6.10
C TYR A 31 -10.46 -1.18 -5.23
N PHE A 32 -11.53 -0.58 -5.78
CA PHE A 32 -12.41 0.34 -5.08
C PHE A 32 -13.66 -0.32 -4.46
N TRP A 33 -13.83 -1.65 -4.61
CA TRP A 33 -15.00 -2.36 -4.10
C TRP A 33 -15.14 -2.23 -2.58
N GLU A 34 -16.34 -1.85 -2.14
CA GLU A 34 -16.68 -1.69 -0.73
C GLU A 34 -17.36 -2.96 -0.21
N PRO A 35 -16.67 -3.76 0.64
CA PRO A 35 -17.25 -5.01 1.15
C PRO A 35 -18.39 -4.78 2.16
N VAL A 36 -18.38 -3.63 2.85
CA VAL A 36 -19.39 -3.24 3.84
C VAL A 36 -19.57 -1.73 3.82
N ARG A 37 -20.77 -1.27 4.18
CA ARG A 37 -21.04 0.16 4.35
C ARG A 37 -20.12 0.77 5.41
N GLY A 38 -19.54 1.92 5.10
CA GLY A 38 -18.68 2.67 6.05
C GLY A 38 -17.28 2.09 6.20
N CYS A 39 -16.84 1.22 5.28
CA CYS A 39 -15.44 0.83 5.19
C CYS A 39 -14.56 2.03 4.81
N TRP A 40 -13.32 2.04 5.28
CA TRP A 40 -12.32 3.00 4.83
C TRP A 40 -11.79 2.64 3.44
N SER A 41 -11.68 3.65 2.58
CA SER A 41 -11.17 3.50 1.22
C SER A 41 -10.13 4.56 0.87
N LEU A 42 -9.59 4.44 -0.35
CA LEU A 42 -9.09 5.60 -1.10
C LEU A 42 -10.30 6.32 -1.70
N ARG A 43 -10.39 7.62 -1.46
CA ARG A 43 -11.52 8.47 -1.85
C ARG A 43 -11.06 9.63 -2.69
N PRO A 44 -11.81 10.04 -3.72
CA PRO A 44 -11.61 11.34 -4.33
C PRO A 44 -11.58 12.42 -3.26
N ARG A 45 -10.63 13.34 -3.36
CA ARG A 45 -10.46 14.44 -2.41
C ARG A 45 -11.77 15.22 -2.26
N GLY A 46 -12.14 15.52 -1.00
CA GLY A 46 -13.41 16.18 -0.68
C GLY A 46 -14.61 15.24 -0.52
N THR A 47 -14.46 13.93 -0.81
CA THR A 47 -15.52 12.92 -0.57
C THR A 47 -15.26 12.02 0.63
N ALA A 48 -14.02 12.02 1.16
CA ALA A 48 -13.65 11.30 2.37
C ALA A 48 -14.43 11.79 3.60
N THR A 49 -14.83 10.85 4.44
CA THR A 49 -15.66 11.10 5.62
C THR A 49 -14.88 11.04 6.93
N THR A 50 -13.61 10.64 6.88
CA THR A 50 -12.76 10.54 8.07
C THR A 50 -12.14 11.87 8.48
N PRO A 51 -11.80 12.05 9.77
CA PRO A 51 -11.17 13.27 10.26
C PRO A 51 -9.79 13.54 9.64
N LEU A 52 -9.04 12.49 9.30
CA LEU A 52 -7.77 12.61 8.60
C LEU A 52 -7.95 12.18 7.14
N GLN A 53 -7.41 13.00 6.25
CA GLN A 53 -7.43 12.82 4.80
C GLN A 53 -5.99 12.90 4.30
N GLY A 54 -5.31 11.76 4.27
CA GLY A 54 -3.90 11.69 3.87
C GLY A 54 -3.76 11.55 2.36
N GLY A 55 -2.81 12.28 1.78
CA GLY A 55 -2.44 12.19 0.37
C GLY A 55 -2.29 13.58 -0.22
N SER A 56 -1.44 13.71 -1.23
CA SER A 56 -1.19 14.99 -1.93
C SER A 56 -1.93 15.12 -3.26
N GLY A 57 -2.28 14.01 -3.92
CA GLY A 57 -2.97 13.98 -5.22
C GLY A 57 -4.49 14.08 -5.16
N ASP A 58 -5.15 13.58 -6.20
CA ASP A 58 -6.61 13.66 -6.35
C ASP A 58 -7.37 12.71 -5.42
N TYR A 59 -6.69 11.70 -4.88
CA TYR A 59 -7.25 10.75 -3.92
C TYR A 59 -6.59 10.87 -2.56
N VAL A 60 -7.38 10.64 -1.52
CA VAL A 60 -6.95 10.60 -0.13
C VAL A 60 -7.28 9.25 0.50
N ILE A 61 -6.43 8.79 1.40
CA ILE A 61 -6.68 7.60 2.20
C ILE A 61 -7.43 7.98 3.49
N GLU A 62 -8.49 7.24 3.77
CA GLU A 62 -9.33 7.46 4.95
C GLU A 62 -8.74 6.80 6.20
N PHE A 63 -8.51 7.57 7.28
CA PHE A 63 -8.12 7.01 8.58
C PHE A 63 -8.39 8.01 9.71
N ALA A 64 -8.17 7.58 10.96
CA ALA A 64 -8.25 8.42 12.14
C ALA A 64 -7.10 8.13 13.11
N ALA A 65 -6.72 9.12 13.90
CA ALA A 65 -5.74 8.99 14.99
C ALA A 65 -6.29 9.69 16.25
N PRO A 66 -6.66 8.94 17.31
CA PRO A 66 -6.67 7.48 17.38
C PRO A 66 -7.72 6.85 16.43
N PRO A 67 -7.54 5.58 16.02
CA PRO A 67 -8.57 4.87 15.28
C PRO A 67 -9.81 4.64 16.16
N PRO A 68 -11.03 4.60 15.59
CA PRO A 68 -12.21 4.21 16.33
C PRO A 68 -12.17 2.71 16.69
N GLU A 69 -12.96 2.32 17.69
CA GLU A 69 -13.07 0.92 18.13
C GLU A 69 -14.51 0.42 17.99
N PRO A 70 -14.76 -0.63 17.18
CA PRO A 70 -13.79 -1.37 16.37
C PRO A 70 -13.29 -0.58 15.15
N ALA A 71 -12.09 -0.90 14.68
CA ALA A 71 -11.56 -0.34 13.43
C ALA A 71 -12.44 -0.76 12.23
N PRO A 72 -12.79 0.16 11.31
CA PRO A 72 -13.58 -0.16 10.13
C PRO A 72 -12.87 -1.15 9.21
N VAL A 73 -13.67 -1.92 8.46
CA VAL A 73 -13.16 -2.72 7.34
C VAL A 73 -12.53 -1.79 6.31
N THR A 74 -11.56 -2.29 5.56
CA THR A 74 -10.81 -1.54 4.55
C THR A 74 -10.98 -2.17 3.16
N THR A 75 -11.06 -1.33 2.13
CA THR A 75 -11.06 -1.78 0.73
C THR A 75 -9.70 -2.33 0.33
N ILE A 76 -9.63 -3.01 -0.84
CA ILE A 76 -8.35 -3.50 -1.38
C ILE A 76 -7.41 -2.32 -1.65
N GLY A 77 -7.90 -1.26 -2.28
CA GLY A 77 -7.11 -0.06 -2.55
C GLY A 77 -6.56 0.60 -1.30
N TRP A 78 -7.36 0.68 -0.23
CA TRP A 78 -6.87 1.15 1.06
C TRP A 78 -5.72 0.29 1.60
N ARG A 79 -5.87 -1.04 1.56
CA ARG A 79 -4.85 -1.97 2.06
C ARG A 79 -3.55 -1.87 1.25
N LEU A 80 -3.64 -1.75 -0.07
CA LEU A 80 -2.48 -1.56 -0.92
C LEU A 80 -1.81 -0.20 -0.64
N GLY A 81 -2.57 0.88 -0.49
CA GLY A 81 -2.04 2.18 -0.06
C GLY A 81 -1.33 2.12 1.30
N HIS A 82 -1.92 1.42 2.27
CA HIS A 82 -1.32 1.18 3.59
C HIS A 82 -0.01 0.40 3.49
N ILE A 83 0.04 -0.66 2.68
CA ILE A 83 1.25 -1.46 2.45
C ILE A 83 2.34 -0.61 1.81
N ILE A 84 2.01 0.15 0.76
CA ILE A 84 2.95 1.00 0.00
C ILE A 84 3.56 2.06 0.92
N VAL A 85 2.73 2.80 1.65
CA VAL A 85 3.18 3.95 2.43
C VAL A 85 3.66 3.53 3.81
N GLY A 86 2.73 3.03 4.62
CA GLY A 86 2.93 2.83 6.05
C GLY A 86 3.51 1.49 6.45
N VAL A 87 3.74 0.55 5.53
CA VAL A 87 4.43 -0.72 5.83
C VAL A 87 5.81 -0.75 5.19
N LEU A 88 5.90 -0.52 3.87
CA LEU A 88 7.14 -0.65 3.12
C LEU A 88 7.85 0.70 2.95
N GLY A 89 7.19 1.72 2.39
CA GLY A 89 7.80 3.01 2.06
C GLY A 89 8.46 3.70 3.25
N ALA A 90 7.74 3.82 4.36
CA ALA A 90 8.27 4.42 5.59
C ALA A 90 9.51 3.65 6.13
N ARG A 91 9.57 2.32 5.97
CA ARG A 91 10.70 1.49 6.43
C ARG A 91 11.89 1.60 5.48
N ILE A 92 11.63 1.66 4.18
CA ILE A 92 12.63 1.93 3.15
C ILE A 92 13.32 3.28 3.43
N ALA A 93 12.53 4.30 3.74
CA ALA A 93 13.05 5.61 4.13
C ALA A 93 13.87 5.55 5.44
N SER A 94 13.33 4.94 6.50
CA SER A 94 13.95 4.99 7.82
C SER A 94 15.13 4.03 8.02
N HIS A 95 15.22 2.93 7.28
CA HIS A 95 16.21 1.87 7.51
C HIS A 95 17.16 1.63 6.34
N PHE A 96 16.77 2.03 5.13
CA PHE A 96 17.51 1.69 3.91
C PHE A 96 17.89 2.90 3.06
N GLY A 97 17.68 4.12 3.57
CA GLY A 97 18.10 5.37 2.92
C GLY A 97 17.28 5.75 1.69
N GLY A 98 16.07 5.20 1.54
CA GLY A 98 15.16 5.62 0.48
C GLY A 98 14.58 7.02 0.69
N PRO A 99 13.85 7.55 -0.31
CA PRO A 99 13.22 8.86 -0.19
C PRO A 99 12.16 8.85 0.94
N PRO A 100 11.89 10.00 1.60
CA PRO A 100 10.83 10.12 2.58
C PRO A 100 9.46 9.74 1.97
N VAL A 101 8.70 8.92 2.70
CA VAL A 101 7.34 8.51 2.34
C VAL A 101 6.47 8.60 3.58
N ASP A 102 5.36 9.34 3.49
CA ASP A 102 4.39 9.48 4.56
C ASP A 102 2.96 9.58 4.02
N TYR A 103 1.98 9.34 4.90
CA TYR A 103 0.57 9.31 4.53
C TYR A 103 0.02 10.60 3.96
N MET A 104 0.55 11.74 4.38
CA MET A 104 0.02 13.06 4.05
C MET A 104 0.55 13.57 2.72
N SER A 105 1.80 13.25 2.38
CA SER A 105 2.47 13.75 1.17
C SER A 105 2.44 12.78 -0.01
N TYR A 106 2.10 11.49 0.19
CA TYR A 106 2.09 10.50 -0.88
C TYR A 106 0.97 10.73 -1.90
N ASP A 107 1.29 10.59 -3.18
CA ASP A 107 0.30 10.58 -4.26
C ASP A 107 -0.14 9.13 -4.52
N TYR A 108 -1.38 8.80 -4.15
CA TYR A 108 -1.84 7.40 -4.15
C TYR A 108 -2.15 6.93 -5.58
N PRO A 109 -1.75 5.69 -5.93
CA PRO A 109 -2.15 5.09 -7.19
C PRO A 109 -3.68 4.95 -7.23
N VAL A 110 -4.27 5.39 -8.34
CA VAL A 110 -5.73 5.39 -8.56
C VAL A 110 -6.20 4.24 -9.44
N THR A 111 -5.30 3.30 -9.74
CA THR A 111 -5.60 2.05 -10.44
C THR A 111 -4.96 0.87 -9.70
N ALA A 112 -5.56 -0.31 -9.85
CA ALA A 112 -4.99 -1.56 -9.35
C ALA A 112 -3.61 -1.82 -9.97
N ALA A 113 -3.48 -1.56 -11.27
CA ALA A 113 -2.25 -1.76 -12.01
C ALA A 113 -1.10 -0.89 -11.48
N ASP A 114 -1.35 0.40 -11.24
CA ASP A 114 -0.32 1.31 -10.72
C ASP A 114 0.09 0.92 -9.29
N ALA A 115 -0.88 0.58 -8.44
CA ALA A 115 -0.61 0.16 -7.07
C ALA A 115 0.27 -1.10 -7.01
N LEU A 116 -0.02 -2.07 -7.87
CA LEU A 116 0.77 -3.29 -8.01
C LEU A 116 2.11 -3.04 -8.71
N GLY A 117 2.18 -2.06 -9.59
CA GLY A 117 3.41 -1.58 -10.25
C GLY A 117 4.42 -1.07 -9.22
N VAL A 118 3.99 -0.24 -8.28
CA VAL A 118 4.83 0.27 -7.17
C VAL A 118 5.41 -0.87 -6.31
N LEU A 119 4.64 -1.95 -6.13
CA LEU A 119 5.04 -3.12 -5.34
C LEU A 119 5.85 -4.16 -6.13
N THR A 120 6.08 -3.92 -7.42
CA THR A 120 6.89 -4.82 -8.25
C THR A 120 8.36 -4.47 -8.07
N PRO A 121 9.24 -5.44 -7.72
CA PRO A 121 10.66 -5.17 -7.63
C PRO A 121 11.19 -4.63 -8.96
N CYS A 122 11.97 -3.56 -8.91
CA CYS A 122 12.87 -3.24 -10.02
C CYS A 122 13.87 -4.40 -10.13
N THR A 123 13.69 -5.29 -11.09
CA THR A 123 14.68 -6.35 -11.36
C THR A 123 15.99 -5.68 -11.75
N ARG A 124 17.06 -5.90 -10.98
CA ARG A 124 18.38 -5.35 -11.31
C ARG A 124 19.33 -6.44 -11.75
N HIS A 125 19.55 -6.51 -13.07
CA HIS A 125 20.88 -6.76 -13.61
C HIS A 125 21.66 -5.42 -13.66
N GLY A 126 22.12 -4.96 -12.49
CA GLY A 126 23.27 -4.06 -12.35
C GLY A 126 23.29 -2.66 -13.02
N ALA A 127 22.41 -1.71 -12.66
CA ALA A 127 22.68 -0.24 -12.58
C ALA A 127 21.35 0.49 -12.26
N MET A 128 21.35 1.55 -11.43
CA MET A 128 20.14 2.28 -10.98
C MET A 128 20.15 3.61 -11.69
N VAL A 129 18.98 3.94 -12.24
CA VAL A 129 18.38 5.24 -12.02
C VAL A 129 16.96 4.94 -11.55
N CYS A 130 16.62 5.42 -10.36
CA CYS A 130 15.27 5.90 -10.07
C CYS A 130 15.33 7.42 -10.27
#